data_AF-A0A2G1X2H9-F1
#
_entry.id   AF-A0A2G1X2H9-F1
#
_cell.length_a   1.000
_cell.length_b   1.000
_cell.length_c   1.000
_cell.angle_alpha   90.00
_cell.angle_beta   90.00
_cell.angle_gamma   90.00
#
_symmetry.space_group_name_H-M   'P 1'
#
loop_
_entity.id
_entity.type
_entity.pdbx_description
1 polymer ?
#
loop_
_entity_poly.entity_id
_entity_poly.type
_entity_poly.pdbx_seq_one_letter_code
_entity_poly.pdbx_strand_id
1 'polypeptide(L)' 'VVAGLGIALWRLPKIATGAAVAFLTVVTGTMHDFWNADEDDKSGERLAFFGNLAMLGGALVFLREAYKK' A
#
# COMPACT_ATOMS: atom_id res chain seq x y z
N VAL A 1 5.66 -2.29 -10.15
CA VAL A 1 5.39 -3.19 -11.30
C VAL A 1 5.55 -4.67 -10.93
N VAL A 2 6.69 -5.10 -10.37
CA VAL A 2 6.96 -6.51 -10.01
C VAL A 2 5.95 -7.09 -9.00
N ALA A 3 5.58 -6.34 -7.95
CA ALA A 3 4.56 -6.77 -6.99
C ALA A 3 3.16 -6.94 -7.62
N GLY A 4 2.77 -6.03 -8.52
CA GLY A 4 1.48 -6.08 -9.23
C GLY A 4 1.38 -7.26 -10.20
N LEU A 5 2.45 -7.59 -10.92
CA LEU A 5 2.53 -8.79 -11.76
C LEU A 5 2.47 -10.08 -10.93
N GLY A 6 3.10 -10.09 -9.74
CA GLY A 6 3.03 -11.22 -8.80
C GLY A 6 1.63 -11.49 -8.27
N ILE A 7 0.83 -10.44 -8.03
CA ILE A 7 -0.59 -10.56 -7.64
C ILE A 7 -1.43 -11.04 -8.83
N ALA A 8 -1.24 -10.45 -10.01
CA ALA A 8 -2.02 -10.78 -11.21
C ALA A 8 -1.84 -12.24 -11.68
N LEU A 9 -0.63 -12.79 -11.55
CA LEU A 9 -0.33 -14.17 -11.93
C LEU A 9 -0.70 -15.22 -10.86
N TRP A 10 -1.16 -14.79 -9.67
CA TRP A 10 -1.58 -15.60 -8.52
C TRP A 10 -0.67 -16.80 -8.17
N ARG A 11 0.62 -16.75 -8.53
CA ARG A 11 1.52 -17.90 -8.40
C ARG A 11 2.05 -18.07 -6.97
N LEU A 12 2.24 -16.96 -6.26
CA LEU A 12 2.67 -16.89 -4.86
C LEU A 12 1.86 -15.80 -4.14
N PRO A 13 0.55 -16.00 -3.91
CA PRO A 13 -0.35 -14.96 -3.45
C PRO A 13 0.08 -14.35 -2.12
N LYS A 14 0.66 -15.16 -1.20
CA LYS A 14 1.20 -14.70 0.10
C LYS A 14 2.38 -13.73 -0.04
N ILE A 15 3.34 -14.03 -0.92
CA ILE A 15 4.51 -13.15 -1.14
C ILE A 15 4.09 -11.88 -1.87
N ALA A 16 3.19 -11.99 -2.86
CA ALA A 16 2.77 -10.86 -3.66
C ALA A 16 1.92 -9.85 -2.86
N THR A 17 0.96 -10.33 -2.06
CA THR A 17 0.20 -9.46 -1.14
C THR A 17 1.04 -8.95 0.01
N GLY A 18 1.96 -9.76 0.56
CA GLY A 18 2.90 -9.30 1.58
C GLY A 18 3.80 -8.17 1.08
N ALA A 19 4.33 -8.30 -0.14
CA ALA A 19 5.14 -7.25 -0.78
C ALA A 19 4.34 -5.98 -1.04
N ALA A 20 3.07 -6.09 -1.47
CA ALA A 20 2.20 -4.93 -1.67
C ALA A 20 1.89 -4.21 -0.36
N VAL A 21 1.58 -4.94 0.71
CA VAL A 21 1.36 -4.38 2.05
C VAL A 21 2.63 -3.68 2.55
N ALA A 22 3.79 -4.36 2.50
CA ALA A 22 5.06 -3.78 2.94
C ALA A 22 5.42 -2.51 2.16
N PHE A 23 5.25 -2.52 0.83
CA PHE A 23 5.49 -1.35 -0.01
C PHE A 23 4.56 -0.19 0.35
N LEU A 24 3.25 -0.45 0.45
CA LEU A 24 2.26 0.57 0.78
C LEU A 24 2.53 1.16 2.17
N THR A 25 2.89 0.34 3.17
CA THR A 25 3.24 0.85 4.51
C THR A 25 4.46 1.76 4.48
N VAL A 26 5.54 1.36 3.78
CA VAL A 26 6.76 2.19 3.69
C VAL A 26 6.45 3.51 2.96
N VAL A 27 5.87 3.47 1.76
CA VAL A 27 5.61 4.69 0.98
C VAL A 27 4.62 5.62 1.69
N THR A 28 3.60 5.07 2.34
CA THR A 28 2.64 5.87 3.12
C THR A 28 3.33 6.61 4.27
N GLY A 29 4.29 5.99 4.95
CA GLY A 29 5.00 6.62 6.06
C GLY A 29 6.16 7.53 5.67
N THR A 30 6.79 7.32 4.50
CA THR A 30 8.02 8.03 4.13
C THR A 30 7.86 9.05 3.01
N MET A 31 6.86 8.92 2.13
CA MET A 31 6.70 9.75 0.93
C MET A 31 5.49 10.68 0.98
N HIS A 32 4.54 10.44 1.88
CA HIS A 32 3.35 11.29 2.08
C HIS A 32 3.26 11.73 3.54
N ASP A 33 4.35 12.31 4.02
CA ASP A 33 4.46 12.81 5.37
C ASP A 33 3.68 14.14 5.50
N PHE A 34 2.36 14.03 5.49
CA PHE A 34 1.50 15.21 5.58
C PHE A 34 1.62 15.92 6.94
N TRP A 35 2.20 15.25 7.96
CA TRP A 35 2.39 15.84 9.30
C TRP A 35 3.62 16.74 9.35
N ASN A 36 4.60 16.54 8.47
CA ASN A 36 5.80 17.38 8.32
C ASN A 36 5.80 18.25 7.04
N ALA A 37 4.74 18.17 6.23
CA ALA A 37 4.54 18.94 5.01
C ALA A 37 4.29 20.44 5.24
N ASP A 38 4.81 21.28 4.34
CA ASP A 38 4.49 22.72 4.24
C ASP A 38 3.01 22.96 3.95
N GLU A 39 2.44 24.08 4.41
CA GLU A 39 0.99 24.34 4.38
C GLU A 39 0.36 24.24 2.97
N ASP A 40 1.11 24.62 1.93
CA ASP A 40 0.64 24.55 0.53
C ASP A 40 0.53 23.10 0.02
N ASP A 41 1.45 22.21 0.41
CA ASP A 41 1.49 20.81 -0.03
C ASP A 41 0.76 19.85 0.91
N LYS A 42 0.47 20.29 2.14
CA LYS A 42 -0.16 19.49 3.21
C LYS A 42 -1.50 18.88 2.83
N SER A 43 -2.27 19.55 1.97
CA SER A 43 -3.56 19.05 1.51
C SER A 43 -3.41 17.94 0.46
N GLY A 44 -2.46 18.08 -0.46
CA GLY A 44 -2.11 17.09 -1.47
C GLY A 44 -1.46 15.85 -0.86
N GLU A 45 -0.49 16.03 0.03
CA GLU A 45 0.16 14.91 0.73
C GLU A 45 -0.82 14.14 1.60
N ARG A 46 -1.76 14.83 2.26
CA ARG A 46 -2.81 14.18 3.04
C ARG A 46 -3.74 13.33 2.17
N LEU A 47 -4.14 13.83 1.00
CA LEU A 47 -4.96 13.07 0.06
C LEU A 47 -4.22 11.81 -0.41
N ALA A 48 -2.95 11.93 -0.77
CA ALA A 48 -2.12 10.82 -1.20
C ALA A 48 -1.88 9.80 -0.07
N PHE A 49 -1.67 10.27 1.16
CA PHE A 49 -1.55 9.45 2.37
C PHE A 49 -2.79 8.58 2.58
N PHE A 50 -3.98 9.20 2.62
CA PHE A 50 -5.23 8.46 2.81
C PHE A 50 -5.57 7.57 1.61
N GLY A 51 -5.18 7.97 0.38
CA GLY A 51 -5.29 7.12 -0.81
C GLY A 51 -4.49 5.83 -0.66
N ASN A 52 -3.21 5.93 -0.28
CA ASN A 52 -2.37 4.75 -0.04
C ASN A 52 -2.87 3.93 1.16
N LEU A 53 -3.42 4.56 2.20
CA LEU A 53 -4.01 3.87 3.34
C LEU A 53 -5.26 3.05 2.95
N ALA A 54 -6.11 3.59 2.08
CA ALA A 54 -7.26 2.87 1.54
C ALA A 54 -6.81 1.66 0.69
N MET A 55 -5.78 1.85 -0.14
CA MET A 55 -5.16 0.77 -0.92
C MET A 55 -4.52 -0.30 -0.01
N LEU A 56 -3.89 0.11 1.10
CA LEU A 56 -3.32 -0.79 2.11
C LEU A 56 -4.41 -1.65 2.75
N GLY A 57 -5.56 -1.04 3.10
CA GLY A 57 -6.72 -1.77 3.60
C GLY A 57 -7.19 -2.86 2.63
N GLY A 58 -7.27 -2.54 1.33
CA GLY A 58 -7.55 -3.53 0.29
C GLY A 58 -6.50 -4.63 0.21
N ALA A 59 -5.21 -4.27 0.20
CA ALA A 59 -4.10 -5.23 0.16
C ALA A 59 -4.09 -6.17 1.38
N LEU A 60 -4.47 -5.69 2.57
CA LEU A 60 -4.60 -6.50 3.78
C LEU A 60 -5.74 -7.53 3.67
N VAL A 61 -6.86 -7.18 3.04
CA VAL A 61 -7.94 -8.14 2.77
C VAL A 61 -7.44 -9.26 1.86
N PHE A 62 -6.72 -8.93 0.79
CA PHE A 62 -6.12 -9.93 -0.08
C PHE A 62 -5.05 -10.76 0.62
N LEU A 63 -4.23 -10.16 1.49
CA LEU A 63 -3.26 -10.87 2.32
C LEU A 63 -3.96 -11.88 3.23
N ARG A 64 -5.04 -11.47 3.93
CA ARG A 64 -5.83 -12.35 4.78
C ARG A 64 -6.40 -13.53 4.00
N GLU A 65 -6.93 -13.28 2.80
CA GLU A 65 -7.47 -14.34 1.94
C GLU A 65 -6.38 -15.29 1.45
N ALA A 66 -5.17 -14.77 1.15
CA ALA A 66 -4.02 -15.58 0.76
C ALA A 66 -3.50 -16.51 1.86
N TYR A 67 -3.76 -16.22 3.14
CA TYR A 67 -3.43 -17.07 4.29
C TYR A 67 -4.57 -18.01 4.70
N LYS A 68 -5.79 -17.81 4.20
CA LYS A 68 -6.95 -18.67 4.47
C LYS A 68 -7.05 -19.88 3.54
N LYS A 69 -6.41 -19.83 2.37
CA LYS A 69 -6.20 -20.96 1.46
C LYS A 69 -4.91 -21.69 1.79
#